data_AF-A0A2D6LH55-F1
#
_entry.id   AF-A0A2D6LH55-F1
#
_cell.length_a   1.000
_cell.length_b   1.000
_cell.length_c   1.000
_cell.angle_alpha   90.00
_cell.angle_beta   90.00
_cell.angle_gamma   90.00
#
_symmetry.space_group_name_H-M   'P 1'
#
loop_
_entity.id
_entity.type
_entity.pdbx_description
1 polymer ?
#
loop_
_entity_poly.entity_id
_entity_poly.type
_entity_poly.pdbx_seq_one_letter_code
_entity_poly.pdbx_strand_id
1 'polypeptide(L)'
;MAAEKKKFMDIVGSLEYEELVELQRDLFSGGTSIRQIVSNKLKEISATESRTCGSCGNEVNLRVANEFTLIFGTSDTKKRVSFCALDCMEYFTKSLKQLTGNKIEQKN
;
A
#
# COMPACT_ATOMS: atom_id res chain seq x y z
N MET A 1 9.89 7.49 16.14
CA MET A 1 10.86 6.63 16.84
C MET A 1 10.47 6.28 18.29
N ALA A 2 10.39 7.21 19.25
CA ALA A 2 10.09 6.84 20.65
C ALA A 2 8.69 6.22 20.86
N ALA A 3 7.66 6.76 20.17
CA ALA A 3 6.28 6.29 20.31
C ALA A 3 6.05 4.89 19.70
N GLU A 4 6.70 4.58 18.58
CA GLU A 4 6.58 3.27 17.92
C GLU A 4 7.24 2.17 18.75
N LYS A 5 8.42 2.45 19.30
CA LYS A 5 9.12 1.53 20.20
C LYS A 5 8.31 1.27 21.47
N LYS A 6 7.65 2.29 22.02
CA LYS A 6 6.77 2.14 23.19
C LYS A 6 5.59 1.21 22.91
N LYS A 7 4.86 1.43 21.81
CA LYS A 7 3.73 0.56 21.41
C LYS A 7 4.14 -0.90 21.23
N PHE A 8 5.30 -1.13 20.63
CA PHE A 8 5.80 -2.50 20.46
C PHE A 8 6.14 -3.15 21.80
N MET A 9 6.75 -2.41 22.73
CA MET A 9 7.01 -2.90 24.08
C MET A 9 5.73 -3.21 24.86
N ASP A 10 4.69 -2.38 24.71
CA ASP A 10 3.39 -2.62 25.35
C ASP A 10 2.75 -3.92 24.82
N ILE A 11 2.86 -4.19 23.51
CA ILE A 11 2.37 -5.44 22.89
C ILE A 11 3.16 -6.64 23.42
N VAL A 12 4.50 -6.59 23.38
CA VAL A 12 5.33 -7.70 23.89
C VAL A 12 5.09 -7.93 25.38
N GLY A 13 4.88 -6.86 26.16
CA GLY A 13 4.57 -6.95 27.59
C GLY A 13 3.19 -7.53 27.91
N SER A 14 2.29 -7.62 26.92
CA SER A 14 0.96 -8.22 27.08
C SER A 14 0.89 -9.71 26.75
N LEU A 15 1.98 -10.29 26.23
CA LEU A 15 2.04 -11.71 25.85
C LEU A 15 2.35 -12.62 27.04
N GLU A 16 1.74 -13.80 27.06
CA GLU A 16 2.05 -14.86 28.02
C GLU A 16 3.40 -15.52 27.72
N TYR A 17 3.92 -16.29 28.67
CA TYR A 17 5.25 -16.91 28.54
C TYR A 17 5.36 -17.81 27.32
N GLU A 18 4.34 -18.65 27.07
CA GLU A 18 4.29 -19.54 25.91
C GLU A 18 4.32 -18.75 24.59
N GLU A 19 3.54 -17.66 24.50
CA GLU A 19 3.49 -16.78 23.33
C GLU A 19 4.83 -16.07 23.10
N LEU A 20 5.52 -15.65 24.17
CA LEU A 20 6.86 -15.07 24.11
C LEU A 20 7.90 -16.07 23.60
N VAL A 21 7.80 -17.34 24.01
CA VAL A 21 8.69 -18.41 23.54
C VAL A 21 8.44 -18.69 22.05
N GLU A 22 7.19 -18.73 21.61
CA GLU A 22 6.84 -18.88 20.18
C GLU A 22 7.33 -17.70 19.35
N LEU A 23 7.09 -16.48 19.82
CA LEU A 23 7.56 -15.26 19.18
C LEU A 23 9.09 -15.25 19.04
N GLN A 24 9.80 -15.64 20.10
CA GLN A 24 11.26 -15.75 20.08
C GLN A 24 11.73 -16.80 19.05
N ARG A 25 11.10 -17.97 18.98
CA ARG A 25 11.43 -19.01 18.00
C ARG A 25 11.20 -18.54 16.57
N ASP A 26 10.07 -17.88 16.29
CA ASP A 26 9.79 -17.34 14.96
C ASP A 26 10.87 -16.33 14.56
N LEU A 27 11.19 -15.38 15.43
CA LEU A 27 12.24 -14.38 15.19
C LEU A 27 13.61 -15.01 14.92
N PHE A 28 14.01 -16.05 15.67
CA PHE A 28 15.26 -16.79 15.41
C PHE A 28 15.24 -17.51 14.06
N SER A 29 14.08 -17.98 13.61
CA SER A 29 13.90 -18.61 12.30
C SER A 29 13.76 -17.62 11.13
N GLY A 30 14.02 -16.33 11.37
CA GLY A 30 13.92 -15.26 10.36
C GLY A 30 12.57 -14.55 10.31
N GLY A 31 11.70 -14.77 11.31
CA GLY A 31 10.44 -14.06 11.50
C GLY A 31 9.37 -14.41 10.47
N THR A 32 9.31 -15.65 9.98
CA THR A 32 8.47 -16.03 8.84
C THR A 32 6.98 -15.82 9.14
N SER A 33 6.53 -16.23 10.33
CA SER A 33 5.11 -16.13 10.74
C SER A 33 4.71 -14.68 10.94
N ILE A 34 5.51 -13.90 11.68
CA ILE A 34 5.28 -12.47 11.87
C ILE A 34 5.29 -11.73 10.53
N ARG A 35 6.25 -12.04 9.66
CA ARG A 35 6.34 -11.43 8.32
C ARG A 35 5.09 -11.71 7.50
N GLN A 36 4.54 -12.92 7.58
CA GLN A 36 3.29 -13.27 6.90
C GLN A 36 2.11 -12.47 7.48
N ILE A 37 1.98 -12.38 8.80
CA ILE A 37 0.93 -11.61 9.48
C ILE A 37 1.00 -10.13 9.06
N VAL A 38 2.18 -9.52 9.13
CA VAL A 38 2.40 -8.13 8.73
C VAL A 38 2.07 -7.94 7.25
N SER A 39 2.52 -8.85 6.38
CA SER A 39 2.24 -8.79 4.94
C SER A 39 0.75 -8.89 4.63
N ASN A 40 0.02 -9.76 5.33
CA ASN A 40 -1.43 -9.87 5.20
C ASN A 40 -2.12 -8.60 5.67
N LYS A 41 -1.69 -8.02 6.80
CA LYS A 41 -2.29 -6.78 7.30
C LYS A 41 -2.06 -5.60 6.37
N LEU A 42 -0.86 -5.49 5.79
CA LEU A 42 -0.55 -4.50 4.76
C LEU A 42 -1.41 -4.70 3.51
N LYS A 43 -1.67 -5.94 3.10
CA LYS A 43 -2.58 -6.23 1.99
C LYS A 43 -4.01 -5.77 2.31
N GLU A 44 -4.54 -6.07 3.49
CA GLU A 44 -5.87 -5.62 3.95
C GLU A 44 -5.99 -4.10 3.92
N ILE A 45 -5.01 -3.39 4.50
CA ILE A 45 -4.97 -1.93 4.53
C ILE A 45 -4.91 -1.38 3.10
N SER A 46 -4.04 -1.93 2.26
CA SER A 46 -3.92 -1.50 0.87
C SER A 46 -5.21 -1.74 0.07
N ALA A 47 -5.98 -2.79 0.39
CA ALA A 47 -7.27 -3.07 -0.23
C ALA A 47 -8.34 -2.04 0.18
N THR A 48 -8.15 -1.36 1.31
CA THR A 48 -9.02 -0.27 1.77
C THR A 48 -8.59 1.13 1.31
N GLU A 49 -7.35 1.32 0.87
CA GLU A 49 -6.71 2.64 0.77
C GLU A 49 -7.01 3.47 -0.50
N SER A 50 -7.79 2.99 -1.47
CA SER A 50 -8.27 3.90 -2.53
C SER A 50 -9.61 3.48 -3.10
N ARG A 51 -10.67 3.72 -2.33
CA ARG A 51 -12.05 3.64 -2.84
C ARG A 51 -12.42 4.82 -3.73
N THR A 52 -11.54 5.74 -4.06
CA THR A 52 -11.89 6.92 -4.86
C THR A 52 -11.14 6.93 -6.18
N CYS A 53 -11.85 7.25 -7.26
CA CYS A 53 -11.27 7.32 -8.58
C CYS A 53 -10.28 8.49 -8.66
N GLY A 54 -9.06 8.22 -9.13
CA GLY A 54 -8.02 9.23 -9.31
C GLY A 54 -8.31 10.30 -10.37
N SER A 55 -9.40 10.17 -11.13
CA SER A 55 -9.81 11.12 -12.17
C SER A 55 -11.07 11.89 -11.80
N CYS A 56 -12.15 11.20 -11.42
CA CYS A 56 -13.46 11.81 -11.19
C CYS A 56 -13.91 11.84 -9.72
N GLY A 57 -13.15 11.21 -8.81
CA GLY A 57 -13.49 11.17 -7.38
C GLY A 57 -14.59 10.18 -6.98
N ASN A 58 -15.25 9.52 -7.94
CA ASN A 58 -16.29 8.52 -7.65
C ASN A 58 -15.76 7.33 -6.86
N GLU A 59 -16.66 6.64 -6.15
CA GLU A 59 -16.29 5.41 -5.47
C GLU A 59 -15.87 4.31 -6.45
N VAL A 60 -14.74 3.66 -6.17
CA VAL A 60 -14.20 2.51 -6.89
C VAL A 60 -14.46 1.28 -6.04
N ASN A 61 -15.30 0.38 -6.56
CA ASN A 61 -15.52 -0.91 -5.93
C ASN A 61 -14.39 -1.88 -6.30
N LEU A 62 -13.32 -1.87 -5.50
CA LEU A 62 -12.14 -2.72 -5.66
C LEU A 62 -12.39 -4.22 -5.41
N ARG A 63 -13.64 -4.66 -5.19
CA ARG A 63 -13.98 -6.08 -4.97
C ARG A 63 -14.50 -6.78 -6.22
N VAL A 64 -14.70 -6.05 -7.32
CA VAL A 64 -15.27 -6.59 -8.57
C VAL A 64 -14.18 -6.63 -9.65
N ALA A 65 -14.16 -7.71 -10.43
CA ALA A 65 -13.08 -8.18 -11.31
C ALA A 65 -12.62 -7.26 -12.47
N ASN A 66 -12.92 -5.97 -12.46
CA ASN A 66 -12.51 -5.00 -13.47
C ASN A 66 -11.72 -3.85 -12.83
N GLU A 67 -10.57 -4.19 -12.26
CA GLU A 67 -9.68 -3.25 -11.59
C GLU A 67 -8.84 -2.46 -12.61
N PHE A 68 -9.20 -1.21 -12.87
CA PHE A 68 -8.32 -0.26 -13.54
C PHE A 68 -7.45 0.41 -12.47
N THR A 69 -6.30 -0.19 -12.15
CA THR A 69 -5.37 0.35 -11.13
C THR A 69 -3.97 0.52 -11.72
N LEU A 70 -3.36 1.68 -11.47
CA LEU A 70 -1.97 1.96 -11.77
C LEU A 70 -1.15 1.99 -10.47
N ILE A 71 -0.03 1.27 -10.48
CA ILE A 71 0.97 1.28 -9.39
C ILE A 71 2.28 1.79 -9.99
N PHE A 72 2.85 2.84 -9.38
CA PHE A 72 4.06 3.48 -9.88
C PHE A 72 4.92 4.03 -8.74
N GLY A 73 6.23 4.16 -8.95
CA GLY A 73 7.21 4.56 -7.92
C GLY A 73 8.23 3.45 -7.60
N THR A 74 9.26 3.79 -6.83
CA THR A 74 10.28 2.81 -6.39
C THR A 74 9.71 1.87 -5.34
N SER A 75 10.42 0.79 -4.98
CA SER A 75 9.99 -0.17 -3.95
C SER A 75 9.49 0.50 -2.67
N ASP A 76 10.14 1.60 -2.29
CA ASP A 76 9.93 2.30 -1.01
C ASP A 76 8.93 3.46 -1.14
N THR A 77 8.54 3.84 -2.37
CA THR A 77 7.66 4.99 -2.65
C THR A 77 6.54 4.65 -3.63
N LYS A 78 6.05 3.40 -3.60
CA LYS A 78 4.94 2.97 -4.45
C LYS A 78 3.69 3.81 -4.16
N LYS A 79 3.19 4.47 -5.20
CA LYS A 79 1.87 5.11 -5.22
C LYS A 79 0.91 4.23 -5.99
N ARG A 80 -0.33 4.19 -5.52
CA ARG A 80 -1.45 3.48 -6.15
C ARG A 80 -2.53 4.50 -6.51
N VAL A 81 -3.08 4.36 -7.71
CA VAL A 81 -4.24 5.13 -8.16
C VAL A 81 -5.21 4.18 -8.84
N SER A 82 -6.47 4.20 -8.42
CA SER A 82 -7.54 3.36 -8.97
C SER A 82 -8.56 4.19 -9.75
N PHE A 83 -9.22 3.57 -10.72
CA PHE A 83 -10.20 4.22 -11.59
C PHE A 83 -11.51 3.44 -11.64
N CYS A 84 -12.64 4.15 -11.66
CA CYS A 84 -13.96 3.53 -11.69
C CYS A 84 -14.32 2.95 -13.07
N ALA A 85 -13.64 3.38 -14.13
CA ALA A 85 -13.84 2.94 -15.51
C ALA A 85 -12.55 3.11 -16.32
N LEU A 86 -12.47 2.41 -17.47
CA LEU A 86 -11.36 2.51 -18.41
C LEU A 86 -11.16 3.96 -18.90
N ASP A 87 -12.24 4.66 -19.22
CA ASP A 87 -12.21 6.04 -19.71
C ASP A 87 -11.55 6.99 -18.69
N CYS A 88 -11.79 6.76 -17.40
CA CYS A 88 -11.15 7.53 -16.33
C CYS A 88 -9.64 7.28 -16.28
N MET A 89 -9.19 6.03 -16.51
CA MET A 89 -7.77 5.70 -16.61
C MET A 89 -7.14 6.30 -17.88
N GLU A 90 -7.85 6.27 -19.00
CA GLU A 90 -7.38 6.84 -20.27
C GLU A 90 -7.24 8.37 -20.15
N TYR A 91 -8.22 9.05 -19.58
CA TYR A 91 -8.16 10.49 -19.30
C TYR A 91 -6.95 10.84 -18.42
N PHE A 92 -6.74 10.08 -17.34
CA PHE A 92 -5.61 10.27 -16.43
C PHE A 92 -4.27 10.12 -17.15
N THR A 93 -4.10 9.04 -17.92
CA THR A 93 -2.85 8.77 -18.64
C THR A 93 -2.58 9.79 -19.76
N LYS A 94 -3.61 10.27 -20.47
CA LYS A 94 -3.48 11.38 -21.42
C LYS A 94 -3.02 12.67 -20.72
N SER A 95 -3.63 12.99 -19.58
CA SER A 95 -3.26 14.16 -18.78
C SER A 95 -1.81 14.06 -18.29
N LEU A 96 -1.37 12.88 -17.84
CA LEU A 96 0.02 12.63 -17.47
C LEU A 96 0.99 12.85 -18.64
N LYS A 97 0.67 12.34 -19.83
CA LYS A 97 1.49 12.51 -21.04
C LYS A 97 1.66 13.98 -21.41
N GLN A 98 0.62 14.80 -21.26
CA GLN A 98 0.72 16.24 -21.49
C GLN A 98 1.63 16.92 -20.46
N LEU A 99 1.49 16.56 -19.18
CA LEU A 99 2.32 17.10 -18.10
C LEU A 99 3.80 16.70 -18.22
N THR A 100 4.10 15.50 -18.72
CA THR A 100 5.48 15.06 -18.94
C THR A 100 6.06 15.55 -20.26
N GLY A 101 5.25 15.64 -21.32
CA GLY A 101 5.65 16.21 -22.61
C GLY A 101 6.07 17.69 -22.49
N ASN A 102 5.29 18.49 -21.77
CA ASN A 102 5.60 19.91 -21.54
C ASN A 102 6.88 20.14 -20.71
N LYS A 103 7.35 19.14 -19.95
CA LYS A 103 8.60 19.24 -19.17
C LYS A 103 9.86 18.98 -20.00
N ILE A 104 9.74 18.39 -21.19
CA ILE A 104 10.86 18.14 -22.10
C ILE A 104 11.12 19.38 -22.96
N GLU A 105 10.08 20.14 -23.30
CA GLU A 105 10.20 21.35 -24.13
C GLU A 105 10.74 22.59 -23.36
N GLN A 106 10.61 22.63 -22.04
CA GLN A 106 11.12 23.75 -21.21
C GLN A 106 12.59 23.59 -20.78
N LYS A 107 13.32 22.61 -21.35
CA LYS A 107 14.74 22.36 -21.07
C LYS A 107 15.67 22.58 -22.27
N ASN A 108 15.17 23.21 -23.34
CA ASN A 108 15.98 23.65 -24.47
C ASN A 108 16.09 25.17 -24.49
#